data_AF-A0A1M6QUI9-F1
#
_entry.id   AF-A0A1M6QUI9-F1
#
_cell.length_a   1.000
_cell.length_b   1.000
_cell.length_c   1.000
_cell.angle_alpha   90.00
_cell.angle_beta   90.00
_cell.angle_gamma   90.00
#
_symmetry.space_group_name_H-M   'P 1'
#
loop_
_entity.id
_entity.type
_entity.pdbx_description
1 polymer ?
#
loop_
_entity_poly.entity_id
_entity_poly.type
_entity_poly.pdbx_seq_one_letter_code
_entity_poly.pdbx_strand_id
1 'polypeptide(L)'
;MDFIKTSEAYGYETIADAEEKALAAKYEEGRSEGRDEGIGIGMERGREEGDLNARREMAKALKNNGASLDLIANVSGLSEEEIRNL
;
A
#
# COMPACT_ATOMS: atom_id res chain seq x y z
N MET A 1 46.88 25.20 -22.65
CA MET A 1 45.48 25.46 -22.24
C MET A 1 44.89 24.08 -21.93
N ASP A 2 44.67 23.76 -20.66
CA ASP A 2 44.17 22.44 -20.28
C ASP A 2 42.73 22.29 -20.79
N PHE A 3 42.51 21.36 -21.72
CA PHE A 3 41.21 21.08 -22.35
C PHE A 3 40.09 20.86 -21.31
N ILE A 4 40.47 20.27 -20.17
CA ILE A 4 39.61 20.00 -19.02
C ILE A 4 39.07 21.29 -18.39
N LYS A 5 39.92 22.31 -18.21
CA LYS A 5 39.49 23.60 -17.62
C LYS A 5 38.57 24.39 -18.55
N THR A 6 38.72 24.21 -19.86
CA THR A 6 37.82 24.83 -20.83
C THR A 6 36.49 24.10 -20.95
N SER A 7 36.42 22.77 -20.84
CA SER A 7 35.14 22.05 -20.95
C SER A 7 34.19 22.32 -19.78
N GLU A 8 34.72 22.45 -18.56
CA GLU A 8 33.95 22.85 -17.38
C GLU A 8 33.35 24.26 -17.52
N ALA A 9 34.09 25.20 -18.12
CA ALA A 9 33.63 26.58 -18.35
C ALA A 9 32.53 26.71 -19.42
N TYR A 10 32.41 25.74 -20.34
CA TYR A 10 31.38 25.70 -21.38
C TYR A 10 30.20 24.78 -21.03
N GLY A 11 30.17 24.19 -19.83
CA GLY A 11 29.04 23.40 -19.34
C GLY A 11 28.87 22.03 -20.02
N TYR A 12 29.94 21.44 -20.54
CA TYR A 12 29.88 20.08 -21.07
C TYR A 12 29.89 19.08 -19.92
N GLU A 13 28.76 18.40 -19.73
CA GLU A 13 28.63 17.29 -18.78
C GLU A 13 29.47 16.10 -19.27
N THR A 14 30.23 15.49 -18.36
CA THR A 14 31.02 14.30 -18.72
C THR A 14 30.11 13.08 -18.79
N ILE A 15 30.52 12.06 -19.54
CA ILE A 15 29.78 10.78 -19.62
C ILE A 15 29.61 10.18 -18.21
N ALA A 16 30.61 10.33 -17.34
CA ALA A 16 30.55 9.85 -15.96
C ALA A 16 29.47 10.57 -15.14
N ASP A 17 29.36 11.89 -15.27
CA ASP A 17 28.33 12.67 -14.57
C ASP A 17 26.91 12.27 -15.05
N ALA A 18 26.75 12.05 -16.35
CA ALA A 18 25.49 11.63 -16.94
C ALA A 18 25.09 10.21 -16.47
N GLU A 19 26.05 9.29 -16.38
CA GLU A 19 25.84 7.93 -15.86
C GLU A 19 25.47 7.94 -14.36
N GLU A 20 26.15 8.77 -13.56
CA GLU A 20 25.84 8.93 -12.13
C GLU A 20 24.43 9.47 -11.92
N LYS A 21 24.04 10.51 -12.65
CA LYS A 21 22.67 11.06 -12.59
C LYS A 21 21.62 10.05 -13.04
N ALA A 22 21.88 9.29 -14.09
CA ALA A 22 20.96 8.26 -14.57
C ALA A 22 20.78 7.15 -13.54
N LEU A 23 21.85 6.73 -12.86
CA LEU A 23 21.79 5.73 -11.80
C LEU A 23 21.04 6.26 -10.57
N ALA A 24 21.30 7.50 -10.16
CA ALA A 24 20.61 8.15 -9.06
C ALA A 24 19.10 8.29 -9.35
N ALA A 25 18.73 8.67 -10.58
CA ALA A 25 17.34 8.75 -11.01
C ALA A 25 16.62 7.40 -10.93
N LYS A 26 17.25 6.33 -11.43
CA LYS A 26 16.69 4.96 -11.34
C LYS A 26 16.51 4.48 -9.90
N TYR A 27 17.46 4.82 -9.03
CA TYR A 27 17.35 4.47 -7.62
C TYR A 27 16.19 5.20 -6.94
N GLU A 28 16.04 6.50 -7.21
CA GLU A 28 14.93 7.28 -6.65
C GLU A 28 13.57 6.83 -7.21
N GLU A 29 13.50 6.50 -8.50
CA GLU A 29 12.30 5.92 -9.13
C GLU A 29 11.90 4.63 -8.43
N GLY A 30 12.82 3.64 -8.33
CA GLY A 30 12.52 2.38 -7.66
C GLY A 30 12.16 2.54 -6.17
N ARG A 31 12.75 3.53 -5.49
CA ARG A 31 12.38 3.87 -4.10
C ARG A 31 10.98 4.47 -4.00
N SER A 32 10.61 5.33 -4.95
CA SER A 32 9.28 5.94 -5.01
C SER A 32 8.23 4.88 -5.33
N GLU A 33 8.45 4.06 -6.36
CA GLU A 33 7.55 2.98 -6.76
C GLU A 33 7.32 1.99 -5.61
N GLY A 34 8.40 1.51 -4.97
CA GLY A 34 8.27 0.57 -3.85
C GLY A 34 7.54 1.17 -2.64
N ARG A 35 7.65 2.49 -2.41
CA ARG A 35 6.88 3.18 -1.37
C ARG A 35 5.40 3.25 -1.73
N ASP A 36 5.09 3.64 -2.96
CA ASP A 36 3.71 3.80 -3.42
C ASP A 36 2.98 2.46 -3.47
N GLU A 37 3.63 1.41 -3.98
CA GLU A 37 3.12 0.04 -3.93
C GLU A 37 2.89 -0.44 -2.50
N GLY A 38 3.86 -0.22 -1.60
CA GLY A 38 3.75 -0.60 -0.19
C GLY A 38 2.57 0.09 0.51
N ILE A 39 2.36 1.38 0.24
CA ILE A 39 1.21 2.13 0.77
C ILE A 39 -0.10 1.59 0.16
N GLY A 40 -0.14 1.34 -1.14
CA GLY A 40 -1.31 0.80 -1.83
C GLY A 40 -1.76 -0.54 -1.24
N ILE A 41 -0.84 -1.52 -1.16
CA ILE A 41 -1.10 -2.85 -0.60
C ILE A 41 -1.52 -2.73 0.88
N GLY A 42 -0.84 -1.88 1.66
CA GLY A 42 -1.16 -1.67 3.07
C GLY A 42 -2.56 -1.09 3.28
N MET A 43 -2.95 -0.11 2.46
CA MET A 43 -4.28 0.49 2.51
C MET A 43 -5.38 -0.48 2.10
N GLU A 44 -5.16 -1.27 1.06
CA GLU A 44 -6.13 -2.28 0.60
C GLU A 44 -6.37 -3.33 1.68
N ARG A 45 -5.30 -3.98 2.16
CA ARG A 45 -5.40 -4.97 3.24
C ARG A 45 -6.02 -4.40 4.51
N GLY A 46 -5.60 -3.20 4.91
CA GLY A 46 -6.14 -2.54 6.09
C GLY A 46 -7.64 -2.24 6.00
N ARG A 47 -8.14 -1.88 4.81
CA ARG A 47 -9.58 -1.70 4.58
C ARG A 47 -10.33 -3.02 4.63
N GLU A 48 -9.84 -4.06 3.97
CA GLU A 48 -10.48 -5.38 3.96
C GLU A 48 -10.54 -6.00 5.36
N GLU A 49 -9.42 -5.98 6.09
CA GLU A 49 -9.36 -6.47 7.47
C GLU A 49 -10.26 -5.65 8.40
N GLY A 50 -10.26 -4.32 8.24
CA GLY A 50 -11.12 -3.40 9.00
C GLY A 50 -12.61 -3.68 8.78
N ASP A 51 -13.03 -3.81 7.52
CA ASP A 51 -14.42 -4.10 7.15
C ASP A 51 -14.87 -5.47 7.67
N LEU A 52 -14.03 -6.49 7.54
CA LEU A 52 -14.33 -7.83 8.06
C LEU A 52 -14.44 -7.82 9.59
N ASN A 53 -13.52 -7.14 10.28
CA ASN A 53 -13.55 -7.02 11.74
C ASN A 53 -14.79 -6.27 12.21
N ALA A 54 -15.15 -5.16 11.54
CA ALA A 54 -16.37 -4.42 11.86
C ALA A 54 -17.63 -5.28 11.69
N ARG A 55 -17.74 -6.06 10.61
CA ARG A 55 -18.84 -7.01 10.39
C ARG A 55 -18.91 -8.07 11.49
N ARG A 56 -17.77 -8.62 11.90
CA ARG A 56 -17.67 -9.63 12.98
C ARG A 56 -18.07 -9.07 14.34
N GLU A 57 -17.60 -7.89 14.70
CA GLU A 57 -17.97 -7.24 15.97
C GLU A 57 -19.46 -6.89 16.01
N MET A 58 -20.01 -6.38 14.91
CA MET A 58 -21.46 -6.15 14.78
C MET A 58 -22.25 -7.46 14.91
N ALA A 59 -21.84 -8.52 14.21
CA ALA A 59 -22.52 -9.82 14.28
C ALA A 59 -22.48 -10.42 15.68
N LYS A 60 -21.33 -10.31 16.37
CA LYS A 60 -21.15 -10.73 17.76
C LYS A 60 -22.08 -9.97 18.71
N ALA A 61 -22.16 -8.64 18.55
CA ALA A 61 -23.07 -7.82 19.35
C ALA A 61 -24.53 -8.22 19.13
N LEU A 62 -24.96 -8.41 17.88
CA LEU A 62 -26.33 -8.82 17.56
C LEU A 62 -26.66 -10.22 18.12
N LYS A 63 -25.75 -11.18 17.99
CA LYS A 63 -25.87 -12.54 18.56
C LYS A 63 -26.06 -12.47 20.07
N ASN A 64 -25.23 -11.68 20.77
CA ASN A 64 -25.32 -11.50 22.21
C ASN A 64 -26.62 -10.83 22.67
N ASN A 65 -27.27 -10.05 21.79
CA ASN A 65 -28.57 -9.44 22.04
C ASN A 65 -29.75 -10.34 21.60
N GLY A 66 -29.49 -11.60 21.21
CA GLY A 66 -30.54 -12.58 20.89
C GLY A 66 -31.14 -12.44 19.50
N ALA A 67 -30.49 -11.72 18.58
CA ALA A 67 -30.91 -11.71 17.18
C ALA A 67 -30.78 -13.11 16.55
N SER A 68 -31.65 -13.45 15.59
CA SER A 68 -31.60 -14.73 14.90
C SER A 68 -30.35 -14.83 14.00
N LEU A 69 -29.82 -16.04 13.82
CA LEU A 69 -28.67 -16.28 12.95
C LEU A 69 -28.92 -15.83 11.51
N ASP A 70 -30.14 -16.09 11.00
CA ASP A 70 -30.56 -15.65 9.67
C ASP A 70 -30.52 -14.12 9.53
N LEU A 71 -31.03 -13.37 10.51
CA LEU A 71 -30.99 -11.90 10.47
C LEU A 71 -29.54 -11.39 10.51
N ILE A 72 -28.71 -11.99 11.36
CA ILE A 72 -27.30 -11.60 11.48
C ILE A 72 -26.56 -11.89 10.17
N ALA A 73 -26.79 -13.06 9.55
CA ALA A 73 -26.18 -13.43 8.27
C ALA A 73 -26.58 -12.44 7.16
N ASN A 74 -27.87 -12.11 7.07
CA ASN A 74 -28.40 -11.17 6.09
C ASN A 74 -27.81 -9.75 6.24
N VAL A 75 -27.61 -9.27 7.47
CA VAL A 75 -27.11 -7.89 7.70
C VAL A 75 -25.58 -7.80 7.68
N SER A 76 -24.88 -8.79 8.23
CA SER A 76 -23.41 -8.77 8.31
C SER A 76 -22.72 -9.32 7.06
N GLY A 77 -23.43 -10.08 6.22
CA GLY A 77 -22.86 -10.79 5.08
C GLY A 77 -21.94 -11.96 5.48
N LEU A 78 -21.96 -12.37 6.74
CA LEU A 78 -21.23 -13.55 7.24
C LEU A 78 -22.09 -14.80 7.10
N SER A 79 -21.45 -15.95 6.92
CA SER A 79 -22.15 -17.24 6.96
C SER A 79 -22.66 -17.55 8.38
N GLU A 80 -23.73 -18.34 8.48
CA GLU A 80 -24.21 -18.78 9.80
C GLU A 80 -23.17 -19.58 10.59
N GLU A 81 -22.30 -20.33 9.90
CA GLU A 81 -21.20 -21.06 10.53
C GLU A 81 -20.21 -20.11 11.18
N GLU A 82 -19.78 -19.06 10.47
CA GLU A 82 -18.94 -18.01 11.04
C GLU A 82 -19.62 -17.37 12.25
N ILE A 83 -20.90 -17.00 12.14
CA ILE A 83 -21.65 -16.37 13.23
C ILE A 83 -21.76 -17.31 14.45
N ARG A 84 -21.95 -18.62 14.25
CA ARG A 84 -21.96 -19.61 15.33
C ARG A 84 -20.62 -19.66 16.08
N ASN A 85 -19.51 -19.43 15.37
CA ASN A 85 -18.15 -19.45 15.90
C ASN A 85 -17.63 -18.11 16.45
N LEU A 86 -18.36 -16.99 16.27
CA LEU A 86 -18.09 -15.69 16.92
C LEU A 86 -18.49 -15.65 18.41
#